data_AF-A0A653BPA1-F1
#
_entry.id   AF-A0A653BPA1-F1
#
_cell.length_a   1.000
_cell.length_b   1.000
_cell.length_c   1.000
_cell.angle_alpha   90.00
_cell.angle_beta   90.00
_cell.angle_gamma   90.00
#
_symmetry.space_group_name_H-M   'P 1'
#
loop_
_entity.id
_entity.type
_entity.pdbx_description
1 polymer ?
#
loop_
_entity_poly.entity_id
_entity_poly.type
_entity_poly.pdbx_seq_one_letter_code
_entity_poly.pdbx_strand_id
1 'polypeptide(L)'
;MHMDCLCWVKRDSYLPVGSQNLKAVAKAKLRYDPVELDPEEMCPLAASAPQVLSTYSVSDAVATYYLYMQYVHPFIFALCTIIPCEPD
;
A
#
# COMPACT_ATOMS: atom_id res chain seq x y z
N MET A 1 -3.57 -12.17 -12.54
CA MET A 1 -3.53 -12.06 -11.08
C MET A 1 -3.39 -10.61 -10.70
N HIS A 2 -4.49 -9.99 -10.33
CA HIS A 2 -4.57 -8.62 -9.83
C HIS A 2 -4.74 -8.66 -8.30
N MET A 3 -3.63 -8.48 -7.58
CA MET A 3 -3.60 -8.54 -6.13
C MET A 3 -3.79 -7.15 -5.51
N ASP A 4 -5.03 -6.80 -5.19
CA ASP A 4 -5.33 -5.57 -4.46
C ASP A 4 -4.97 -5.70 -2.98
N CYS A 5 -3.88 -5.04 -2.57
CA CYS A 5 -3.43 -5.03 -1.18
C CYS A 5 -4.46 -4.43 -0.22
N LEU A 6 -5.37 -3.56 -0.70
CA LEU A 6 -6.42 -2.98 0.14
C LEU A 6 -7.42 -4.04 0.60
N CYS A 7 -7.71 -5.06 -0.22
CA CYS A 7 -8.57 -6.19 0.16
C CYS A 7 -7.97 -6.96 1.34
N TRP A 8 -6.67 -7.25 1.28
CA TRP A 8 -5.94 -7.86 2.40
C TRP A 8 -5.92 -6.94 3.63
N VAL A 9 -5.74 -5.62 3.45
CA VAL A 9 -5.78 -4.66 4.55
C VAL A 9 -7.12 -4.72 5.28
N LYS A 10 -8.24 -4.67 4.56
CA LYS A 10 -9.57 -4.68 5.16
C LYS A 10 -9.90 -6.01 5.86
N ARG A 11 -9.46 -7.13 5.30
CA ARG A 11 -9.84 -8.47 5.77
C ARG A 11 -8.90 -9.02 6.85
N ASP A 12 -7.59 -8.91 6.63
CA ASP A 12 -6.59 -9.71 7.35
C ASP A 12 -5.53 -8.87 8.09
N SER A 13 -5.51 -7.53 7.93
CA SER A 13 -4.46 -6.72 8.58
C SER A 13 -4.67 -6.50 10.09
N TYR A 14 -5.90 -6.70 10.57
CA TYR A 14 -6.36 -6.37 11.93
C TYR A 14 -6.18 -4.90 12.34
N LEU A 15 -6.03 -3.99 11.36
CA LEU A 15 -5.95 -2.55 11.62
C LEU A 15 -7.35 -1.95 11.83
N PRO A 16 -7.51 -0.98 12.75
CA PRO A 16 -8.77 -0.25 12.91
C PRO A 16 -9.10 0.50 11.61
N VAL A 17 -10.39 0.66 11.32
CA VAL A 17 -10.89 1.27 10.07
C VAL A 17 -10.26 2.63 9.80
N GLY A 18 -10.03 3.45 10.82
CA GLY A 18 -9.36 4.76 10.70
C GLY A 18 -7.88 4.72 10.31
N SER A 19 -7.25 3.54 10.28
CA SER A 19 -5.83 3.34 9.96
C SER A 19 -5.61 2.43 8.75
N GLN A 20 -6.59 2.33 7.86
CA GLN A 20 -6.51 1.50 6.65
C GLN A 20 -6.07 2.27 5.39
N ASN A 21 -5.69 3.55 5.53
CA ASN A 21 -5.04 4.28 4.44
C ASN A 21 -3.59 3.82 4.26
N LEU A 22 -3.03 4.03 3.07
CA LEU A 22 -1.69 3.54 2.72
C LEU A 22 -0.60 4.02 3.70
N LYS A 23 -0.70 5.26 4.19
CA LYS A 23 0.29 5.86 5.08
C LYS A 23 0.32 5.19 6.46
N ALA A 24 -0.87 5.06 7.07
CA ALA A 24 -1.03 4.36 8.34
C ALA A 24 -0.66 2.88 8.22
N VAL A 25 -1.03 2.23 7.12
CA VAL A 25 -0.64 0.83 6.85
C VAL A 25 0.87 0.69 6.72
N ALA A 26 1.54 1.56 5.95
CA ALA A 26 2.99 1.54 5.80
C ALA A 26 3.68 1.78 7.15
N LYS A 27 3.21 2.73 7.96
CA LYS A 27 3.72 2.98 9.31
C LYS A 27 3.55 1.78 10.23
N ALA A 28 2.38 1.16 10.23
CA ALA A 28 2.08 0.04 11.11
C ALA A 28 2.77 -1.27 10.70
N LYS A 29 2.86 -1.55 9.39
CA LYS A 29 3.39 -2.83 8.87
C LYS A 29 4.85 -2.71 8.45
N LEU A 30 5.20 -1.70 7.65
CA LEU A 30 6.56 -1.51 7.13
C LEU A 30 7.48 -0.71 8.06
N ARG A 31 6.94 -0.14 9.15
CA ARG A 31 7.69 0.54 10.23
C ARG A 31 8.55 1.72 9.77
N TYR A 32 8.09 2.48 8.78
CA TYR A 32 8.69 3.75 8.39
C TYR A 32 7.61 4.82 8.22
N ASP A 33 8.02 6.08 8.19
CA ASP A 33 7.12 7.22 7.97
C ASP A 33 7.16 7.61 6.48
N PRO A 34 6.11 7.29 5.69
CA PRO A 34 6.07 7.61 4.27
C PRO A 34 5.88 9.11 4.04
N VAL A 35 6.32 9.58 2.87
CA VAL A 35 6.09 10.98 2.44
C VAL A 35 4.59 11.23 2.32
N GLU A 36 4.07 12.26 2.99
CA GLU A 36 2.68 12.69 2.87
C GLU A 36 2.58 13.99 2.07
N LEU A 37 1.50 14.12 1.30
CA LEU A 37 1.21 15.26 0.45
C LEU A 37 -0.32 15.40 0.37
N ASP A 38 -0.81 16.63 0.49
CA ASP A 38 -2.25 16.89 0.42
C ASP A 38 -2.73 16.65 -1.03
N PRO A 39 -3.78 15.84 -1.26
CA PRO A 39 -4.36 15.65 -2.59
C PRO A 39 -4.67 16.96 -3.33
N GLU A 40 -5.05 18.03 -2.62
CA GLU A 40 -5.34 19.34 -3.22
C GLU A 40 -4.08 20.02 -3.82
N GLU A 41 -2.89 19.69 -3.32
CA GLU A 41 -1.62 20.23 -3.80
C GLU A 41 -1.05 19.49 -5.01
N MET A 42 -1.56 18.28 -5.33
CA MET A 42 -1.03 17.45 -6.41
C MET A 42 -1.05 18.16 -7.77
N CYS A 43 -2.16 18.79 -8.12
CA CYS A 43 -2.33 19.48 -9.41
C CYS A 43 -1.42 20.71 -9.53
N PRO A 44 -1.38 21.64 -8.55
CA PRO A 44 -0.42 22.75 -8.56
C PRO A 44 1.04 22.28 -8.63
N LEU A 45 1.42 21.27 -7.83
CA LEU A 45 2.80 20.77 -7.75
C LEU A 45 3.26 20.09 -9.03
N ALA A 46 2.34 19.54 -9.84
CA ALA A 46 2.69 18.97 -11.13
C ALA A 46 3.37 20.00 -12.06
N ALA A 47 2.96 21.26 -11.99
CA ALA A 47 3.56 22.35 -12.79
C ALA A 47 4.68 23.08 -12.05
N SER A 48 4.51 23.37 -10.76
CA SER A 48 5.44 24.21 -10.00
C SER A 48 6.65 23.44 -9.46
N ALA A 49 6.48 22.17 -9.07
CA ALA A 49 7.52 21.37 -8.42
C ALA A 49 7.35 19.85 -8.71
N PRO A 50 7.49 19.42 -9.98
CA PRO A 50 7.23 18.03 -10.38
C PRO A 50 8.11 17.01 -9.66
N GLN A 51 9.30 17.39 -9.22
CA GLN A 51 10.21 16.53 -8.46
C GLN A 51 9.66 16.15 -7.08
N VAL A 52 8.91 17.06 -6.42
CA VAL A 52 8.28 16.79 -5.13
C VAL A 52 7.14 15.79 -5.32
N LEU A 53 6.28 16.05 -6.32
CA LEU A 53 5.18 15.16 -6.67
C LEU A 53 5.67 13.75 -7.08
N SER A 54 6.76 13.68 -7.86
CA SER A 54 7.34 12.40 -8.27
C SER A 54 7.94 11.63 -7.09
N THR A 55 8.55 12.32 -6.13
CA THR A 55 9.08 11.70 -4.91
C THR A 55 7.95 11.09 -4.06
N TYR A 56 6.84 11.81 -3.90
CA TYR A 56 5.64 11.28 -3.26
C TYR A 56 5.09 10.03 -4.00
N SER A 57 4.98 10.10 -5.33
CA SER A 57 4.49 9.00 -6.16
C SER A 57 5.37 7.75 -6.03
N VAL A 58 6.69 7.90 -6.10
CA VAL A 58 7.63 6.78 -5.94
C VAL A 58 7.58 6.22 -4.52
N SER A 59 7.43 7.07 -3.49
CA SER A 59 7.24 6.62 -2.11
C SER A 59 6.04 5.67 -1.97
N ASP A 60 4.91 5.97 -2.62
CA ASP A 60 3.72 5.12 -2.59
C ASP A 60 3.89 3.81 -3.37
N ALA A 61 4.57 3.86 -4.51
CA ALA A 61 4.89 2.65 -5.28
C ALA A 61 5.80 1.72 -4.46
N VAL A 62 6.81 2.27 -3.80
CA VAL A 62 7.73 1.50 -2.93
C VAL A 62 6.98 0.93 -1.72
N ALA A 63 6.11 1.72 -1.08
CA ALA A 63 5.26 1.25 0.02
C ALA A 63 4.40 0.06 -0.41
N THR A 64 3.72 0.18 -1.54
CA THR A 64 2.81 -0.83 -2.09
C THR A 64 3.57 -2.10 -2.45
N TYR A 65 4.72 -1.97 -3.12
CA TYR A 65 5.56 -3.10 -3.49
C TYR A 65 6.03 -3.91 -2.26
N TYR A 66 6.56 -3.23 -1.25
CA TYR A 66 7.05 -3.93 -0.05
C TYR A 66 5.93 -4.48 0.82
N LEU A 67 4.79 -3.78 0.92
CA LEU A 67 3.60 -4.31 1.58
C LEU A 67 3.15 -5.62 0.91
N TYR A 68 3.09 -5.63 -0.42
CA TYR A 68 2.77 -6.82 -1.18
C TYR A 68 3.78 -7.94 -0.92
N MET A 69 5.07 -7.69 -1.16
CA MET A 69 6.10 -8.72 -1.11
C MET A 69 6.28 -9.31 0.30
N GLN A 70 6.19 -8.50 1.35
CA GLN A 70 6.47 -8.95 2.71
C GLN A 70 5.25 -9.54 3.42
N TYR A 71 4.05 -9.04 3.13
CA TYR A 71 2.84 -9.44 3.86
C TYR A 71 1.83 -10.20 3.01
N VAL A 72 1.50 -9.69 1.82
CA VAL A 72 0.39 -10.25 1.02
C VAL A 72 0.82 -11.49 0.23
N HIS A 73 1.94 -11.41 -0.48
CA HIS A 73 2.42 -12.45 -1.37
C HIS A 73 2.63 -13.81 -0.65
N PRO A 74 3.47 -13.92 0.39
CA PRO A 74 3.67 -15.20 1.07
C PRO A 74 2.38 -15.70 1.73
N PHE A 75 1.53 -14.80 2.24
CA PHE A 75 0.29 -15.15 2.93
C PHE A 75 -0.74 -15.76 1.99
N ILE A 76 -1.08 -15.07 0.90
CA ILE A 76 -2.10 -15.54 -0.05
C ILE A 76 -1.64 -16.82 -0.77
N PHE A 77 -0.38 -16.88 -1.22
CA PHE A 77 0.12 -18.09 -1.88
C PHE A 77 0.19 -19.28 -0.93
N ALA A 78 0.53 -19.08 0.35
CA ALA A 78 0.42 -20.14 1.34
C ALA A 78 -1.03 -20.62 1.52
N LEU A 79 -2.02 -19.71 1.56
CA LEU A 79 -3.43 -20.09 1.65
C LEU A 79 -3.91 -20.88 0.42
N CYS A 80 -3.47 -20.50 -0.78
CA CYS A 80 -3.80 -21.22 -2.02
C CYS A 80 -3.21 -22.65 -2.07
N THR A 81 -2.27 -23.02 -1.19
CA THR A 81 -1.81 -24.42 -1.10
C THR A 81 -2.81 -25.35 -0.42
N ILE A 82 -3.77 -24.80 0.33
CA ILE A 82 -4.77 -25.55 1.10
C ILE A 82 -6.22 -25.23 0.69
N ILE A 83 -6.49 -24.03 0.19
CA ILE A 83 -7.80 -23.62 -0.31
C ILE A 83 -7.82 -23.84 -1.83
N PRO A 84 -8.79 -24.57 -2.39
CA PRO A 84 -8.90 -24.80 -3.83
C PRO A 84 -9.51 -23.58 -4.55
N CYS A 85 -8.92 -22.41 -4.35
CA CYS A 85 -9.29 -21.16 -4.99
C CYS A 85 -8.05 -20.49 -5.56
N GLU A 86 -8.23 -19.77 -6.66
CA GLU A 86 -7.20 -18.90 -7.20
C GLU A 86 -6.95 -17.72 -6.24
N PRO A 87 -5.74 -17.12 -6.28
CA PRO A 87 -5.35 -16.03 -5.37
C PRO A 87 -6.05 -14.68 -5.61
N ASP A 88 -6.78 -14.51 -6.72
CA ASP A 88 -7.53 -13.28 -7.06
C ASP A 88 -8.91 -13.20 -6.39
#